data_AF-A0A4S3JMP5-F1
#
_entry.id   AF-A0A4S3JMP5-F1
#
_cell.length_a   1.000
_cell.length_b   1.000
_cell.length_c   1.000
_cell.angle_alpha   90.00
_cell.angle_beta   90.00
_cell.angle_gamma   90.00
#
_symmetry.space_group_name_H-M   'P 1'
#
loop_
_entity.id
_entity.type
_entity.pdbx_description
1 polymer ?
#
loop_
_entity_poly.entity_id
_entity_poly.type
_entity_poly.pdbx_seq_one_letter_code
_entity_poly.pdbx_strand_id
1 'polypeptide(L)'
;MCGRSFQLVVANRHLSLVYELYYKAFERFRRIPEIKTLEDNDKFCDILRKTLKEHLVVIPKLAMGVLECRDLLPPDVMDQFMNTLLRARISRRVIAEQHLALTETFNSPWHFPSAQDRGDSNADFVGEVFLKCNAKEVVERCGKLTQDTMRQASGSDKIPEINVQGHLDATFPYMLSHLEYIIGELLRNSIQAVSEKYNGSPERPPPIEVLICEAPQHVIMRVSDQGGGIPREVLPYLWSFTKGPHSNARLQNLGQVPAMAATMQELSVPKETKRVDKDTFREGSLDTLTSRPPNLRLGMGLPMSRVYAEYWAGSLELHSLEGYGVDAFLQISKLGNKNEQVTTRASIDAV
;
A
#
# COMPACT_ATOMS: atom_id res chain seq x y z
N MET A 1 14.98 -24.95 -23.81
CA MET A 1 14.14 -25.11 -22.61
C MET A 1 13.38 -23.83 -22.21
N CYS A 2 13.85 -22.62 -22.55
CA CYS A 2 13.20 -21.35 -22.15
C CYS A 2 11.76 -21.14 -22.69
N GLY A 3 11.47 -21.55 -23.94
CA GLY A 3 10.16 -21.31 -24.56
C GLY A 3 8.97 -22.10 -23.97
N ARG A 4 9.20 -23.32 -23.45
CA ARG A 4 8.12 -24.12 -22.83
C ARG A 4 7.74 -23.60 -21.45
N SER A 5 8.72 -23.16 -20.65
CA SER A 5 8.46 -22.58 -19.33
C SER A 5 7.64 -21.29 -19.43
N PHE A 6 7.94 -20.43 -20.40
CA PHE A 6 7.17 -19.21 -20.64
C PHE A 6 5.72 -19.48 -21.07
N GLN A 7 5.49 -20.47 -21.95
CA GLN A 7 4.14 -20.88 -22.34
C GLN A 7 3.31 -21.40 -21.16
N LEU A 8 3.94 -22.12 -20.22
CA LEU A 8 3.27 -22.61 -19.01
C LEU A 8 2.91 -21.48 -18.03
N VAL A 9 3.74 -20.43 -17.94
CA VAL A 9 3.45 -19.22 -17.15
C VAL A 9 2.25 -18.47 -17.74
N VAL A 10 2.20 -18.30 -19.06
CA VAL A 10 1.08 -17.62 -19.74
C VAL A 10 -0.22 -18.44 -19.63
N ALA A 11 -0.13 -19.76 -19.55
CA ALA A 11 -1.27 -20.66 -19.33
C ALA A 11 -1.78 -20.69 -17.88
N ASN A 12 -1.09 -20.04 -16.93
CA ASN A 12 -1.56 -19.96 -15.55
C ASN A 12 -2.86 -19.15 -15.46
N ARG A 13 -3.94 -19.77 -14.95
CA ARG A 13 -5.28 -19.16 -14.86
C ARG A 13 -5.30 -17.78 -14.20
N HIS A 14 -4.44 -17.54 -13.21
CA HIS A 14 -4.41 -16.28 -12.48
C HIS A 14 -3.69 -15.20 -13.29
N LEU A 15 -2.56 -15.53 -13.92
CA LEU A 15 -1.85 -14.62 -14.80
C LEU A 15 -2.66 -14.31 -16.06
N SER A 16 -3.35 -15.30 -16.65
CA SER A 16 -4.27 -15.08 -17.77
C SER A 16 -5.41 -14.14 -17.37
N LEU A 17 -6.01 -14.30 -16.18
CA LEU A 17 -7.05 -13.37 -15.70
C LEU A 17 -6.52 -11.94 -15.55
N VAL A 18 -5.32 -11.77 -14.99
CA VAL A 18 -4.69 -10.44 -14.87
C VAL A 18 -4.45 -9.84 -16.26
N TYR A 19 -3.96 -10.64 -17.21
CA TYR A 19 -3.80 -10.21 -18.60
C TYR A 19 -5.13 -9.76 -19.22
N GLU A 20 -6.19 -10.55 -19.10
CA GLU A 20 -7.52 -10.21 -19.64
C GLU A 20 -8.08 -8.92 -19.02
N LEU A 21 -7.88 -8.69 -17.72
CA LEU A 21 -8.29 -7.44 -17.06
C LEU A 21 -7.55 -6.22 -17.63
N TYR A 22 -6.26 -6.35 -17.93
CA TYR A 22 -5.49 -5.27 -18.55
C TYR A 22 -5.83 -5.09 -20.03
N TYR A 23 -6.03 -6.17 -20.77
CA TYR A 23 -6.47 -6.13 -22.16
C TYR A 23 -7.85 -5.47 -22.30
N LYS A 24 -8.81 -5.86 -21.46
CA LYS A 24 -10.15 -5.25 -21.40
C LYS A 24 -10.09 -3.76 -21.06
N ALA A 25 -9.22 -3.36 -20.14
CA ALA A 25 -9.00 -1.96 -19.82
C ALA A 25 -8.44 -1.20 -21.03
N PHE A 26 -7.40 -1.72 -21.67
CA PHE A 26 -6.82 -1.14 -22.89
C PHE A 26 -7.86 -0.98 -24.01
N GLU A 27 -8.62 -2.03 -24.31
CA GLU A 27 -9.70 -2.02 -25.30
C GLU A 27 -10.79 -1.00 -24.98
N ARG A 28 -11.06 -0.77 -23.69
CA ARG A 28 -12.01 0.25 -23.24
C ARG A 28 -11.43 1.65 -23.48
N PHE A 29 -10.21 1.92 -23.01
CA PHE A 29 -9.58 3.24 -23.13
C PHE A 29 -9.36 3.67 -24.57
N ARG A 30 -8.94 2.76 -25.46
CA ARG A 30 -8.69 3.11 -26.88
C ARG A 30 -9.95 3.52 -27.65
N ARG A 31 -11.15 3.20 -27.14
CA ARG A 31 -12.44 3.53 -27.77
C ARG A 31 -13.05 4.81 -27.23
N ILE A 32 -12.43 5.42 -26.22
CA ILE A 32 -12.92 6.67 -25.64
C ILE A 32 -12.64 7.78 -26.66
N PRO A 33 -13.68 8.53 -27.10
CA PRO A 33 -13.48 9.66 -27.99
C PRO A 33 -12.72 10.78 -27.28
N GLU A 34 -12.22 11.72 -28.06
CA GLU A 34 -11.61 12.94 -27.51
C GLU A 34 -12.61 13.66 -26.59
N ILE A 35 -12.19 13.94 -25.35
CA ILE A 35 -13.01 14.60 -24.33
C ILE A 35 -13.08 16.10 -24.65
N LYS A 36 -14.25 16.62 -24.97
CA LYS A 36 -14.45 18.03 -25.38
C LYS A 36 -15.34 18.82 -24.43
N THR A 37 -16.18 18.13 -23.67
CA THR A 37 -17.16 18.74 -22.77
C THR A 37 -17.02 18.22 -21.35
N LEU A 38 -17.61 18.92 -20.38
CA LEU A 38 -17.69 18.45 -18.99
C LEU A 38 -18.50 17.15 -18.88
N GLU A 39 -19.54 16.99 -19.70
CA GLU A 39 -20.32 15.76 -19.75
C GLU A 39 -19.48 14.56 -20.25
N ASP A 40 -18.58 14.79 -21.22
CA ASP A 40 -17.63 13.77 -21.66
C ASP A 40 -16.66 13.40 -20.53
N ASN A 41 -16.22 14.39 -19.74
CA ASN A 41 -15.37 14.16 -18.58
C ASN A 41 -16.06 13.33 -17.50
N ASP A 42 -17.35 13.58 -17.23
CA ASP A 42 -18.11 12.80 -16.25
C ASP A 42 -18.24 11.34 -16.70
N LYS A 43 -18.54 11.10 -17.98
CA LYS A 43 -18.55 9.74 -18.58
C LYS A 43 -17.17 9.08 -18.49
N PHE A 44 -16.09 9.84 -18.70
CA PHE A 44 -14.73 9.36 -18.56
C PHE A 44 -14.41 8.98 -17.11
N CYS A 45 -14.81 9.80 -16.14
CA CYS A 45 -14.66 9.51 -14.71
C CYS A 45 -15.37 8.22 -14.31
N ASP A 46 -16.56 7.95 -14.84
CA ASP A 46 -17.27 6.69 -14.60
C ASP A 46 -16.52 5.47 -15.15
N ILE A 47 -15.88 5.62 -16.31
CA ILE A 47 -14.99 4.60 -16.87
C ILE A 47 -13.77 4.37 -15.98
N LEU A 48 -13.15 5.43 -15.45
CA LEU A 48 -12.03 5.33 -14.52
C LEU A 48 -12.43 4.59 -13.24
N ARG A 49 -13.52 5.02 -12.57
CA ARG A 49 -14.03 4.38 -11.36
C ARG A 49 -14.33 2.89 -11.58
N LYS A 50 -14.99 2.56 -12.69
CA LYS A 50 -15.28 1.17 -13.06
C LYS A 50 -14.01 0.36 -13.25
N THR A 51 -13.00 0.91 -13.93
CA THR A 51 -11.75 0.21 -14.21
C THR A 51 -10.92 0.00 -12.94
N LEU A 52 -10.82 1.01 -12.08
CA LEU A 52 -10.19 0.90 -10.76
C LEU A 52 -10.85 -0.20 -9.92
N LYS A 53 -12.20 -0.27 -9.91
CA LYS A 53 -12.96 -1.30 -9.20
C LYS A 53 -12.75 -2.72 -9.78
N GLU A 54 -12.71 -2.86 -11.11
CA GLU A 54 -12.43 -4.15 -11.76
C GLU A 54 -11.00 -4.66 -11.44
N HIS A 55 -10.04 -3.76 -11.19
CA HIS A 55 -8.63 -4.10 -10.95
C HIS A 55 -8.27 -4.36 -9.46
N LEU A 56 -9.26 -4.36 -8.56
CA LEU A 56 -9.06 -4.70 -7.13
C LEU A 56 -8.58 -6.15 -6.91
N VAL A 57 -8.86 -7.04 -7.86
CA VAL A 57 -8.46 -8.46 -7.77
C VAL A 57 -7.05 -8.72 -8.32
N VAL A 58 -6.40 -7.71 -8.91
CA VAL A 58 -5.14 -7.92 -9.64
C VAL A 58 -4.00 -8.38 -8.74
N ILE A 59 -3.76 -7.73 -7.60
CA ILE A 59 -2.66 -8.11 -6.71
C ILE A 59 -2.76 -9.56 -6.20
N PRO A 60 -3.89 -10.02 -5.61
CA PRO A 60 -3.98 -11.39 -5.12
C PRO A 60 -3.82 -12.40 -6.26
N LYS A 61 -4.43 -12.15 -7.42
CA LYS A 61 -4.32 -13.05 -8.59
C LYS A 61 -2.90 -13.07 -9.13
N LEU A 62 -2.26 -11.92 -9.24
CA LEU A 62 -0.88 -11.82 -9.69
C LEU A 62 0.05 -12.60 -8.73
N ALA A 63 -0.08 -12.38 -7.42
CA ALA A 63 0.70 -13.08 -6.41
C ALA A 63 0.49 -14.60 -6.43
N MET A 64 -0.76 -15.07 -6.53
CA MET A 64 -1.07 -16.49 -6.66
C MET A 64 -0.44 -17.10 -7.93
N GLY A 65 -0.60 -16.44 -9.08
CA GLY A 65 -0.05 -16.93 -10.34
C GLY A 65 1.48 -17.00 -10.33
N VAL A 66 2.12 -15.99 -9.74
CA VAL A 66 3.58 -15.93 -9.60
C VAL A 66 4.10 -17.01 -8.63
N LEU A 67 3.39 -17.27 -7.51
CA LEU A 67 3.71 -18.36 -6.59
C LEU A 67 3.50 -19.75 -7.20
N GLU A 68 2.43 -19.95 -7.97
CA GLU A 68 2.17 -21.21 -8.69
C GLU A 68 3.23 -21.49 -9.77
N CYS A 69 3.84 -20.44 -10.33
CA CYS A 69 4.88 -20.54 -11.36
C CYS A 69 6.32 -20.49 -10.81
N ARG A 70 6.52 -20.47 -9.49
CA ARG A 70 7.82 -20.23 -8.83
C ARG A 70 8.93 -21.23 -9.17
N ASP A 71 8.58 -22.40 -9.68
CA ASP A 71 9.51 -23.49 -10.02
C ASP A 71 9.75 -23.58 -11.55
N LEU A 72 9.11 -22.70 -12.33
CA LEU A 72 9.22 -22.65 -13.80
C LEU A 72 10.25 -21.63 -14.30
N LEU A 73 10.49 -20.58 -13.52
CA LEU A 73 11.39 -19.47 -13.84
C LEU A 73 12.33 -19.13 -12.68
N PRO A 74 13.51 -18.55 -12.96
CA PRO A 74 14.40 -18.05 -11.93
C PRO A 74 13.72 -17.02 -11.00
N PRO A 75 14.02 -17.01 -9.69
CA PRO A 75 13.35 -16.14 -8.72
C PRO A 75 13.51 -14.65 -9.01
N ASP A 76 14.71 -14.24 -9.45
CA ASP A 76 15.07 -12.88 -9.84
C ASP A 76 14.18 -12.35 -10.97
N VAL A 77 13.95 -13.17 -12.00
CA VAL A 77 13.07 -12.82 -13.13
C VAL A 77 11.63 -12.63 -12.65
N MET A 78 11.13 -13.51 -11.77
CA MET A 78 9.77 -13.43 -11.27
C MET A 78 9.55 -12.23 -10.32
N ASP A 79 10.52 -11.96 -9.45
CA ASP A 79 10.47 -10.83 -8.53
C ASP A 79 10.60 -9.50 -9.32
N GLN A 80 11.44 -9.44 -10.37
CA GLN A 80 11.51 -8.30 -11.28
C GLN A 80 10.20 -8.08 -12.04
N PHE A 81 9.56 -9.15 -12.51
CA PHE A 81 8.24 -9.10 -13.16
C PHE A 81 7.17 -8.55 -12.21
N MET A 82 7.11 -9.04 -10.97
CA MET A 82 6.23 -8.53 -9.92
C MET A 82 6.45 -7.04 -9.66
N ASN A 83 7.70 -6.63 -9.41
CA ASN A 83 8.06 -5.24 -9.15
C ASN A 83 7.61 -4.32 -10.30
N THR A 84 7.85 -4.75 -11.55
CA THR A 84 7.46 -3.98 -12.74
C THR A 84 5.94 -3.81 -12.84
N LEU A 85 5.17 -4.89 -12.67
CA LEU A 85 3.71 -4.82 -12.74
C LEU A 85 3.10 -4.00 -11.61
N LEU A 86 3.62 -4.15 -10.39
CA LEU A 86 3.15 -3.41 -9.23
C LEU A 86 3.43 -1.90 -9.39
N ARG A 87 4.65 -1.53 -9.80
CA ARG A 87 5.02 -0.14 -10.08
C ARG A 87 4.14 0.47 -11.18
N ALA A 88 3.93 -0.26 -12.28
CA ALA A 88 3.06 0.19 -13.35
C ALA A 88 1.59 0.33 -12.92
N ARG A 89 1.11 -0.55 -12.01
CA ARG A 89 -0.23 -0.45 -11.42
C ARG A 89 -0.35 0.79 -10.54
N ILE A 90 0.63 1.05 -9.67
CA ILE A 90 0.68 2.24 -8.81
C ILE A 90 0.60 3.50 -9.67
N SER A 91 1.43 3.59 -10.72
CA SER A 91 1.44 4.75 -11.63
C SER A 91 0.08 5.01 -12.28
N ARG A 92 -0.52 4.00 -12.92
CA ARG A 92 -1.85 4.14 -13.54
C ARG A 92 -2.93 4.57 -12.55
N ARG A 93 -2.84 4.04 -11.33
CA ARG A 93 -3.78 4.34 -10.26
C ARG A 93 -3.66 5.79 -9.81
N VAL A 94 -2.45 6.24 -9.49
CA VAL A 94 -2.19 7.63 -9.07
C VAL A 94 -2.74 8.62 -10.10
N ILE A 95 -2.52 8.38 -11.39
CA ILE A 95 -3.02 9.25 -12.47
C ILE A 95 -4.56 9.25 -12.50
N ALA A 96 -5.19 8.08 -12.43
CA ALA A 96 -6.64 7.95 -12.48
C ALA A 96 -7.32 8.59 -11.25
N GLU A 97 -6.80 8.34 -10.05
CA GLU A 97 -7.34 8.91 -8.80
C GLU A 97 -7.13 10.41 -8.75
N GLN A 98 -5.97 10.91 -9.18
CA GLN A 98 -5.74 12.35 -9.27
C GLN A 98 -6.76 13.03 -10.19
N HIS A 99 -7.06 12.44 -11.35
CA HIS A 99 -8.08 12.98 -12.27
C HIS A 99 -9.48 13.00 -11.63
N LEU A 100 -9.86 11.92 -10.95
CA LEU A 100 -11.14 11.82 -10.24
C LEU A 100 -11.25 12.86 -9.11
N ALA A 101 -10.22 12.96 -8.27
CA ALA A 101 -10.20 13.87 -7.14
C ALA A 101 -10.22 15.35 -7.58
N LEU A 102 -9.54 15.69 -8.68
CA LEU A 102 -9.60 17.02 -9.27
C LEU A 102 -10.99 17.33 -9.83
N THR A 103 -11.62 16.37 -10.51
CA THR A 103 -13.00 16.53 -11.02
C THR A 103 -14.00 16.73 -9.88
N GLU A 104 -13.88 15.96 -8.79
CA GLU A 104 -14.74 16.11 -7.61
C GLU A 104 -14.53 17.46 -6.91
N THR A 105 -13.28 17.93 -6.87
CA THR A 105 -12.96 19.26 -6.35
C THR A 105 -13.58 20.34 -7.23
N PHE A 106 -13.47 20.24 -8.55
CA PHE A 106 -14.07 21.18 -9.49
C PHE A 106 -15.59 21.27 -9.36
N ASN A 107 -16.26 20.12 -9.22
CA ASN A 107 -17.72 20.03 -9.06
C ASN A 107 -18.20 20.37 -7.63
N SER A 108 -17.30 20.62 -6.68
CA SER A 108 -17.68 20.93 -5.31
C SER A 108 -18.29 22.34 -5.21
N PRO A 109 -19.36 22.55 -4.42
CA PRO A 109 -20.02 23.86 -4.27
C PRO A 109 -19.08 25.01 -3.85
N TRP A 110 -17.97 24.65 -3.24
CA TRP A 110 -17.01 25.55 -2.60
C TRP A 110 -15.79 25.88 -3.46
N HIS A 111 -15.73 25.41 -4.72
CA HIS A 111 -14.59 25.65 -5.62
C HIS A 111 -14.58 27.06 -6.23
N PHE A 112 -15.72 27.75 -6.25
CA PHE A 112 -15.86 29.06 -6.89
C PHE A 112 -15.55 30.22 -5.92
N PRO A 113 -15.00 31.35 -6.41
CA PRO A 113 -14.50 32.47 -5.59
C PRO A 113 -15.50 33.13 -4.64
N SER A 114 -16.80 32.84 -4.79
CA SER A 114 -17.89 33.34 -3.95
C SER A 114 -18.22 32.44 -2.75
N ALA A 115 -17.51 31.33 -2.57
CA ALA A 115 -17.67 30.42 -1.44
C ALA A 115 -16.94 30.96 -0.19
N GLN A 116 -17.58 30.86 0.99
CA GLN A 116 -17.00 31.29 2.27
C GLN A 116 -15.64 30.63 2.55
N ASP A 117 -14.72 31.41 3.12
CA ASP A 117 -13.37 30.98 3.54
C ASP A 117 -13.44 29.71 4.40
N ARG A 118 -12.62 28.73 4.05
CA ARG A 118 -12.51 27.46 4.78
C ARG A 118 -11.85 27.66 6.13
N GLY A 119 -12.54 27.24 7.19
CA GLY A 119 -11.93 26.87 8.47
C GLY A 119 -11.50 25.40 8.52
N ASP A 120 -11.41 24.68 7.39
CA ASP A 120 -11.47 23.21 7.38
C ASP A 120 -10.34 22.51 6.58
N SER A 121 -9.92 21.35 7.10
CA SER A 121 -8.78 20.48 6.77
C SER A 121 -8.68 20.02 5.31
N ASN A 122 -9.76 20.14 4.52
CA ASN A 122 -9.80 19.80 3.10
C ASN A 122 -9.03 20.81 2.22
N ALA A 123 -8.65 21.99 2.75
CA ALA A 123 -7.83 22.99 2.03
C ALA A 123 -6.40 22.51 1.77
N ASP A 124 -5.95 21.50 2.51
CA ASP A 124 -4.60 20.97 2.42
C ASP A 124 -4.45 19.85 1.37
N PHE A 125 -5.48 19.55 0.56
CA PHE A 125 -5.41 18.57 -0.52
C PHE A 125 -5.48 19.21 -1.91
N VAL A 126 -4.65 18.72 -2.84
CA VAL A 126 -4.76 18.98 -4.28
C VAL A 126 -4.91 17.64 -5.00
N GLY A 127 -6.17 17.29 -5.31
CA GLY A 127 -6.52 15.94 -5.76
C GLY A 127 -6.29 14.92 -4.64
N GLU A 128 -5.37 13.99 -4.87
CA GLU A 128 -4.91 12.97 -3.91
C GLU A 128 -3.63 13.38 -3.16
N VAL A 129 -2.95 14.44 -3.61
CA VAL A 129 -1.74 14.93 -2.94
C VAL A 129 -2.16 15.69 -1.69
N PHE A 130 -1.69 15.24 -0.54
CA PHE A 130 -1.86 15.94 0.72
C PHE A 130 -0.65 16.86 0.94
N LEU A 131 -0.89 18.18 0.90
CA LEU A 131 0.13 19.21 0.95
C LEU A 131 0.81 19.32 2.32
N LYS A 132 0.08 18.98 3.39
CA LYS A 132 0.56 19.05 4.77
C LYS A 132 0.44 17.69 5.47
N CYS A 133 1.11 16.68 4.94
CA CYS A 133 1.17 15.38 5.60
C CYS A 133 2.06 15.48 6.85
N ASN A 134 1.44 15.44 8.04
CA ASN A 134 2.17 15.34 9.30
C ASN A 134 2.54 13.86 9.57
N ALA A 135 3.83 13.56 9.72
CA ALA A 135 4.29 12.19 9.92
C ALA A 135 3.80 11.56 11.23
N LYS A 136 3.77 12.34 12.33
CA LYS A 136 3.33 11.85 13.64
C LYS A 136 1.86 11.43 13.58
N GLU A 137 0.99 12.27 13.05
CA GLU A 137 -0.44 11.98 12.94
C GLU A 137 -0.71 10.70 12.14
N VAL A 138 0.05 10.48 11.05
CA VAL A 138 -0.08 9.26 10.24
C VAL A 138 0.34 8.03 11.03
N VAL A 139 1.46 8.09 11.77
CA VAL A 139 1.94 7.00 12.62
C VAL A 139 0.93 6.69 13.72
N GLU A 140 0.43 7.70 14.44
CA GLU A 140 -0.55 7.52 15.52
C GLU A 140 -1.86 6.93 15.01
N ARG A 141 -2.34 7.40 13.86
CA ARG A 141 -3.58 6.92 13.24
C ARG A 141 -3.47 5.47 12.78
N CYS A 142 -2.40 5.14 12.05
CA CYS A 142 -2.13 3.76 11.60
C CYS A 142 -1.88 2.82 12.78
N GLY A 143 -1.16 3.32 13.79
CA GLY A 143 -0.85 2.61 15.02
C GLY A 143 -2.09 2.24 15.80
N LYS A 144 -2.96 3.21 16.10
CA LYS A 144 -4.22 3.00 16.82
C LYS A 144 -5.10 1.98 16.11
N LEU A 145 -5.30 2.13 14.80
CA LEU A 145 -6.10 1.19 14.00
C LEU A 145 -5.55 -0.24 14.09
N THR A 146 -4.23 -0.38 13.99
CA THR A 146 -3.58 -1.69 14.02
C THR A 146 -3.65 -2.33 15.40
N GLN A 147 -3.44 -1.54 16.46
CA GLN A 147 -3.61 -1.98 17.84
C GLN A 147 -5.03 -2.46 18.10
N ASP A 148 -6.05 -1.69 17.70
CA ASP A 148 -7.46 -2.03 17.90
C ASP A 148 -7.84 -3.31 17.14
N THR A 149 -7.35 -3.47 15.91
CA THR A 149 -7.55 -4.68 15.11
C THR A 149 -6.92 -5.91 15.78
N MET A 150 -5.71 -5.77 16.33
CA MET A 150 -5.02 -6.86 17.04
C MET A 150 -5.67 -7.21 18.39
N ARG A 151 -6.17 -6.21 19.14
CA ARG A 151 -6.95 -6.44 20.37
C ARG A 151 -8.18 -7.28 20.08
N GLN A 152 -8.94 -6.90 19.05
CA GLN A 152 -10.17 -7.61 18.65
C GLN A 152 -9.91 -9.06 18.25
N ALA A 153 -8.82 -9.34 17.53
CA ALA A 153 -8.54 -10.70 17.06
C ALA A 153 -7.86 -11.61 18.08
N SER A 154 -7.02 -11.05 18.95
CA SER A 154 -6.33 -11.84 19.99
C SER A 154 -7.19 -12.02 21.26
N GLY A 155 -8.19 -11.15 21.47
CA GLY A 155 -8.94 -11.07 22.72
C GLY A 155 -8.07 -10.65 23.92
N SER A 156 -6.89 -10.08 23.66
CA SER A 156 -5.91 -9.69 24.67
C SER A 156 -5.63 -8.20 24.61
N ASP A 157 -5.57 -7.58 25.79
CA ASP A 157 -5.12 -6.19 25.94
C ASP A 157 -3.60 -6.06 26.01
N LYS A 158 -2.84 -7.16 25.91
CA LYS A 158 -1.36 -7.16 25.85
C LYS A 158 -0.85 -6.77 24.46
N ILE A 159 -1.16 -5.55 24.04
CA ILE A 159 -0.67 -4.96 22.80
C ILE A 159 0.39 -3.90 23.13
N PRO A 160 1.56 -3.90 22.46
CA PRO A 160 2.60 -2.91 22.70
C PRO A 160 2.10 -1.49 22.42
N GLU A 161 2.52 -0.55 23.26
CA GLU A 161 2.36 0.88 23.00
C GLU A 161 3.23 1.33 21.83
N ILE A 162 2.88 2.47 21.21
CA ILE A 162 3.64 3.06 20.12
C ILE A 162 4.10 4.43 20.60
N ASN A 163 5.42 4.60 20.74
CA ASN A 163 6.02 5.86 21.14
C ASN A 163 6.57 6.57 19.91
N VAL A 164 6.18 7.83 19.70
CA VAL A 164 6.64 8.65 18.56
C VAL A 164 7.54 9.76 19.08
N GLN A 165 8.75 9.86 18.54
CA GLN A 165 9.77 10.83 18.94
C GLN A 165 10.48 11.47 17.74
N GLY A 166 11.26 12.52 17.98
CA GLY A 166 11.99 13.27 16.95
C GLY A 166 11.27 14.53 16.48
N HIS A 167 11.26 14.80 15.17
CA HIS A 167 10.64 15.98 14.57
C HIS A 167 9.12 15.77 14.40
N LEU A 168 8.37 15.96 15.48
CA LEU A 168 6.92 15.68 15.53
C LEU A 168 6.07 16.61 14.67
N ASP A 169 6.57 17.82 14.40
CA ASP A 169 5.90 18.83 13.58
C ASP A 169 6.27 18.72 12.09
N ALA A 170 7.00 17.67 11.70
CA ALA A 170 7.44 17.47 10.33
C ALA A 170 6.25 17.31 9.38
N THR A 171 6.09 18.29 8.49
CA THR A 171 5.05 18.32 7.47
C THR A 171 5.65 18.36 6.08
N PHE A 172 5.11 17.57 5.16
CA PHE A 172 5.61 17.50 3.80
C PHE A 172 4.49 17.11 2.83
N PRO A 173 4.59 17.52 1.56
CA PRO A 173 3.67 17.05 0.54
C PRO A 173 3.94 15.59 0.22
N TYR A 174 2.91 14.75 0.26
CA TYR A 174 3.00 13.32 -0.08
C TYR A 174 1.64 12.71 -0.42
N MET A 175 1.65 11.51 -1.00
CA MET A 175 0.45 10.68 -1.16
C MET A 175 0.10 10.00 0.16
N LEU A 176 -0.88 10.56 0.88
CA LEU A 176 -1.26 10.09 2.22
C LEU A 176 -1.57 8.59 2.24
N SER A 177 -2.36 8.11 1.28
CA SER A 177 -2.76 6.69 1.21
C SER A 177 -1.59 5.73 1.03
N HIS A 178 -0.52 6.15 0.35
CA HIS A 178 0.70 5.34 0.17
C HIS A 178 1.52 5.30 1.47
N LEU A 179 1.65 6.46 2.14
CA LEU A 179 2.37 6.54 3.40
C LEU A 179 1.68 5.71 4.48
N GLU A 180 0.36 5.87 4.62
CA GLU A 180 -0.42 5.11 5.58
C GLU A 180 -0.37 3.59 5.29
N TYR A 181 -0.32 3.15 4.03
CA TYR A 181 -0.08 1.74 3.69
C TYR A 181 1.27 1.24 4.21
N ILE A 182 2.36 1.96 3.90
CA ILE A 182 3.71 1.56 4.32
C ILE A 182 3.80 1.51 5.84
N ILE A 183 3.39 2.58 6.52
CA ILE A 183 3.44 2.69 7.98
C ILE A 183 2.52 1.66 8.64
N GLY A 184 1.32 1.45 8.11
CA GLY A 184 0.40 0.42 8.61
C GLY A 184 0.98 -0.98 8.53
N GLU A 185 1.65 -1.35 7.43
CA GLU A 185 2.29 -2.67 7.33
C GLU A 185 3.53 -2.81 8.22
N LEU A 186 4.34 -1.76 8.37
CA LEU A 186 5.48 -1.77 9.30
C LEU A 186 5.02 -1.94 10.75
N LEU A 187 4.06 -1.13 11.19
CA LEU A 187 3.51 -1.19 12.54
C LEU A 187 2.81 -2.54 12.79
N ARG A 188 2.07 -3.08 11.82
CA ARG A 188 1.46 -4.41 11.93
C ARG A 188 2.50 -5.49 12.17
N ASN A 189 3.58 -5.50 11.40
CA ASN A 189 4.64 -6.50 11.56
C ASN A 189 5.30 -6.39 12.94
N SER A 190 5.63 -5.17 13.38
CA SER A 190 6.23 -4.92 14.69
C SER A 190 5.30 -5.29 15.85
N ILE A 191 4.03 -4.88 15.80
CA ILE A 191 3.01 -5.23 16.82
C ILE A 191 2.86 -6.75 16.87
N GLN A 192 2.74 -7.40 15.71
CA GLN A 192 2.57 -8.85 15.65
C GLN A 192 3.78 -9.59 16.25
N ALA A 193 5.00 -9.20 15.87
CA ALA A 193 6.22 -9.84 16.36
C ALA A 193 6.37 -9.70 17.89
N VAL A 194 6.14 -8.50 18.42
CA VAL A 194 6.18 -8.25 19.86
C VAL A 194 5.06 -9.00 20.58
N SER A 195 3.81 -8.92 20.10
CA SER A 195 2.70 -9.63 20.73
C SER A 195 2.88 -11.15 20.74
N GLU A 196 3.46 -11.74 19.68
CA GLU A 196 3.76 -13.17 19.64
C GLU A 196 4.87 -13.57 20.60
N LYS A 197 5.97 -12.80 20.67
CA LYS A 197 7.08 -13.06 21.59
C LYS A 197 6.67 -12.96 23.06
N TYR A 198 5.80 -12.02 23.40
CA TYR A 198 5.32 -11.79 24.77
C TYR A 198 4.00 -12.51 25.07
N ASN A 199 3.49 -13.32 24.15
CA ASN A 199 2.28 -14.10 24.39
C ASN A 199 2.50 -15.11 25.52
N GLY A 200 1.63 -15.11 26.52
CA GLY A 200 1.77 -15.96 27.72
C GLY A 200 2.87 -15.51 28.70
N SER A 201 3.68 -14.50 28.38
CA SER A 201 4.66 -13.93 29.32
C SER A 201 3.96 -13.13 30.43
N PRO A 202 4.45 -13.16 31.68
CA PRO A 202 3.96 -12.28 32.74
C PRO A 202 4.35 -10.81 32.51
N GLU A 203 5.39 -10.57 31.70
CA GLU A 203 5.89 -9.22 31.41
C GLU A 203 4.96 -8.47 30.45
N ARG A 204 4.93 -7.13 30.56
CA ARG A 204 4.27 -6.28 29.58
C ARG A 204 5.13 -6.17 28.33
N PRO A 205 4.53 -6.21 27.13
CA PRO A 205 5.29 -6.03 25.90
C PRO A 205 5.96 -4.64 25.88
N PRO A 206 7.23 -4.54 25.47
CA PRO A 206 7.91 -3.26 25.32
C PRO A 206 7.26 -2.42 24.21
N PRO A 207 7.37 -1.09 24.28
CA PRO A 207 6.82 -0.21 23.25
C PRO A 207 7.56 -0.35 21.92
N ILE A 208 6.86 -0.04 20.83
CA ILE A 208 7.43 0.14 19.51
C ILE A 208 7.84 1.60 19.39
N GLU A 209 9.11 1.83 19.08
CA GLU A 209 9.70 3.16 19.02
C GLU A 209 9.73 3.66 17.57
N VAL A 210 9.04 4.77 17.30
CA VAL A 210 9.03 5.42 15.99
C VAL A 210 9.76 6.76 16.07
N LEU A 211 10.93 6.84 15.43
CA LEU A 211 11.73 8.08 15.34
C LEU A 211 11.50 8.77 14.00
N ILE A 212 11.06 10.02 14.02
CA ILE A 212 10.86 10.87 12.84
C ILE A 212 12.03 11.85 12.72
N CYS A 213 12.71 11.81 11.58
CA CYS A 213 13.79 12.73 11.23
C CYS A 213 13.45 13.51 9.97
N GLU A 214 13.25 14.82 10.10
CA GLU A 214 13.07 15.71 8.95
C GLU A 214 14.43 16.24 8.49
N ALA A 215 14.75 15.98 7.23
CA ALA A 215 15.87 16.59 6.53
C ALA A 215 15.35 17.58 5.47
N PRO A 216 16.21 18.41 4.85
CA PRO A 216 15.77 19.37 3.83
C PRO A 216 15.05 18.71 2.65
N GLN A 217 15.55 17.57 2.17
CA GLN A 217 15.01 16.89 0.98
C GLN A 217 14.16 15.65 1.29
N HIS A 218 14.33 15.07 2.47
CA HIS A 218 13.79 13.77 2.83
C HIS A 218 13.18 13.79 4.23
N VAL A 219 12.27 12.88 4.50
CA VAL A 219 11.86 12.52 5.86
C VAL A 219 12.22 11.06 6.07
N ILE A 220 12.83 10.74 7.20
CA ILE A 220 13.26 9.40 7.56
C ILE A 220 12.45 8.99 8.80
N MET A 221 11.82 7.83 8.74
CA MET A 221 11.11 7.22 9.85
C MET A 221 11.79 5.89 10.19
N ARG A 222 12.23 5.75 11.44
CA ARG A 222 12.72 4.48 11.98
C ARG A 222 11.66 3.86 12.86
N VAL A 223 11.14 2.69 12.50
CA VAL A 223 10.26 1.87 13.33
C VAL A 223 11.10 0.77 13.97
N SER A 224 11.18 0.78 15.30
CA SER A 224 12.04 -0.13 16.08
C SER A 224 11.18 -0.96 17.01
N ASP A 225 11.34 -2.28 16.95
CA ASP A 225 10.66 -3.21 17.83
C ASP A 225 11.61 -4.14 18.58
N GLN A 226 11.08 -4.84 19.59
CA GLN A 226 11.80 -5.87 20.33
C GLN A 226 11.14 -7.26 20.14
N GLY A 227 10.66 -7.52 18.92
CA GLY A 227 9.90 -8.72 18.55
C GLY A 227 10.73 -10.00 18.40
N GLY A 228 12.05 -9.97 18.67
CA GLY A 228 12.95 -11.12 18.56
C GLY A 228 13.73 -11.20 17.25
N GLY A 229 13.54 -10.26 16.33
CA GLY A 229 14.25 -10.19 15.06
C GLY A 229 13.73 -11.17 14.00
N ILE A 230 14.34 -11.12 12.82
CA ILE A 230 14.04 -11.98 11.67
C ILE A 230 15.03 -13.16 11.65
N PRO A 231 14.53 -14.42 11.59
CA PRO A 231 15.38 -15.61 11.48
C PRO A 231 16.26 -15.60 10.24
N ARG A 232 17.50 -16.12 10.36
CA ARG A 232 18.49 -16.16 9.25
C ARG A 232 18.00 -16.86 7.99
N GLU A 233 17.17 -17.88 8.13
CA GLU A 233 16.58 -18.63 7.02
C GLU A 233 15.53 -17.84 6.22
N VAL A 234 14.94 -16.80 6.82
CA VAL A 234 13.93 -15.93 6.20
C VAL A 234 14.60 -14.73 5.52
N LEU A 235 15.68 -14.20 6.08
CA LEU A 235 16.36 -12.97 5.62
C LEU A 235 16.64 -12.91 4.11
N PRO A 236 17.16 -13.97 3.43
CA PRO A 236 17.40 -13.94 1.99
C PRO A 236 16.14 -13.73 1.14
N TYR A 237 14.97 -14.02 1.70
CA TYR A 237 13.69 -14.02 1.00
C TYR A 237 12.76 -12.88 1.44
N LEU A 238 13.26 -11.95 2.26
CA LEU A 238 12.49 -10.87 2.86
C LEU A 238 11.76 -10.00 1.81
N TRP A 239 12.43 -9.76 0.69
CA TRP A 239 11.93 -8.96 -0.43
C TRP A 239 11.35 -9.80 -1.57
N SER A 240 11.35 -11.13 -1.43
CA SER A 240 10.90 -12.03 -2.50
C SER A 240 9.39 -12.26 -2.44
N PHE A 241 8.74 -12.09 -3.59
CA PHE A 241 7.32 -12.43 -3.74
C PHE A 241 7.12 -13.93 -3.93
N THR A 242 8.14 -14.64 -4.42
CA THR A 242 8.03 -16.04 -4.88
C THR A 242 8.65 -17.09 -3.96
N LYS A 243 9.76 -16.77 -3.29
CA LYS A 243 10.56 -17.74 -2.54
C LYS A 243 10.55 -17.46 -1.04
N GLY A 244 10.96 -18.46 -0.26
CA GLY A 244 11.02 -18.42 1.21
C GLY A 244 10.28 -19.56 1.90
N PRO A 245 10.59 -19.83 3.18
CA PRO A 245 10.15 -21.02 3.92
C PRO A 245 8.62 -21.14 4.05
N HIS A 246 7.89 -20.02 3.96
CA HIS A 246 6.43 -19.97 4.10
C HIS A 246 5.68 -19.82 2.78
N SER A 247 6.31 -20.11 1.64
CA SER A 247 5.69 -19.93 0.31
C SER A 247 4.39 -20.73 0.10
N ASN A 248 4.29 -21.96 0.61
CA ASN A 248 3.06 -22.76 0.54
C ASN A 248 1.93 -22.19 1.43
N ALA A 249 2.25 -21.77 2.66
CA ALA A 249 1.28 -21.15 3.56
C ALA A 249 0.77 -19.82 2.98
N ARG A 250 1.65 -19.03 2.36
CA ARG A 250 1.27 -17.79 1.65
C ARG A 250 0.28 -18.06 0.52
N LEU A 251 0.50 -19.08 -0.29
CA LEU A 251 -0.41 -19.45 -1.38
C LEU A 251 -1.81 -19.83 -0.86
N GLN A 252 -1.89 -20.61 0.22
CA GLN A 252 -3.15 -20.97 0.86
C GLN A 252 -3.87 -19.75 1.44
N ASN A 253 -3.12 -18.85 2.09
CA ASN A 253 -3.68 -17.62 2.67
C ASN A 253 -4.19 -16.66 1.60
N LEU A 254 -3.50 -16.55 0.45
CA LEU A 254 -3.95 -15.72 -0.68
C LEU A 254 -5.27 -16.21 -1.29
N GLY A 255 -5.54 -17.52 -1.27
CA GLY A 255 -6.81 -18.08 -1.70
C GLY A 255 -8.01 -17.59 -0.87
N GLN A 256 -7.77 -17.15 0.37
CA GLN A 256 -8.80 -16.62 1.29
C GLN A 256 -9.07 -15.13 1.07
N VAL A 257 -8.29 -14.45 0.20
CA VAL A 257 -8.41 -13.01 -0.04
C VAL A 257 -8.94 -12.76 -1.45
N PRO A 258 -10.26 -12.56 -1.62
CA PRO A 258 -10.88 -12.46 -2.95
C PRO A 258 -10.47 -11.21 -3.73
N ALA A 259 -10.17 -10.11 -3.03
CA ALA A 259 -9.67 -8.85 -3.60
C ALA A 259 -8.71 -8.19 -2.60
N MET A 260 -7.70 -7.46 -3.08
CA MET A 260 -6.90 -6.59 -2.23
C MET A 260 -6.80 -5.20 -2.79
N ALA A 261 -7.22 -4.29 -1.94
CA ALA A 261 -6.78 -2.93 -1.89
C ALA A 261 -5.25 -2.82 -1.82
N ALA A 262 -4.61 -2.23 -2.82
CA ALA A 262 -3.20 -1.81 -2.69
C ALA A 262 -3.07 -0.48 -1.94
N THR A 263 -4.05 0.41 -2.11
CA THR A 263 -4.19 1.65 -1.34
C THR A 263 -5.54 1.65 -0.66
N MET A 264 -5.69 2.44 0.40
CA MET A 264 -6.82 2.26 1.29
C MET A 264 -8.16 2.80 0.81
N GLN A 265 -8.17 3.49 -0.33
CA GLN A 265 -9.36 3.93 -1.07
C GLN A 265 -10.07 2.81 -1.85
N GLU A 266 -9.52 1.59 -1.85
CA GLU A 266 -9.93 0.52 -2.77
C GLU A 266 -11.17 -0.30 -2.35
N LEU A 267 -11.62 -0.29 -1.08
CA LEU A 267 -12.74 -1.15 -0.62
C LEU A 267 -13.88 -0.37 0.06
N SER A 268 -14.29 0.77 -0.48
CA SER A 268 -15.61 1.31 -0.15
C SER A 268 -16.70 0.36 -0.64
N VAL A 269 -17.01 -0.66 0.16
CA VAL A 269 -18.22 -1.46 0.07
C VAL A 269 -19.34 -0.59 0.63
N PRO A 270 -20.49 -0.44 -0.06
CA PRO A 270 -21.62 0.26 0.51
C PRO A 270 -22.15 -0.57 1.69
N LYS A 271 -21.82 -0.17 2.92
CA LYS A 271 -22.59 -0.60 4.09
C LYS A 271 -23.88 0.21 4.11
N GLU A 272 -24.99 -0.49 4.32
CA GLU A 272 -26.31 0.12 4.47
C GLU A 272 -26.28 1.24 5.51
N THR A 273 -26.83 2.37 5.08
CA THR A 273 -27.13 3.60 5.81
C THR A 273 -27.45 3.40 7.30
N LYS A 274 -26.58 3.92 8.17
CA LYS A 274 -27.04 4.66 9.35
C LYS A 274 -26.71 6.13 9.12
N ARG A 275 -27.77 6.95 9.05
CA ARG A 275 -27.69 8.42 8.98
C ARG A 275 -26.97 8.92 10.22
N VAL A 276 -25.72 9.34 10.06
CA VAL A 276 -25.00 10.23 10.97
C VAL A 276 -24.43 11.32 10.07
N ASP A 277 -24.44 12.56 10.58
CA ASP A 277 -24.36 13.81 9.83
C ASP A 277 -23.26 13.87 8.76
N LYS A 278 -23.65 14.46 7.62
CA LYS A 278 -22.90 14.47 6.35
C LYS A 278 -21.87 15.61 6.27
N ASP A 279 -21.33 16.02 7.42
CA ASP A 279 -20.35 17.09 7.52
C ASP A 279 -19.09 16.58 8.23
N THR A 280 -17.95 16.78 7.57
CA THR A 280 -16.57 16.45 7.95
C THR A 280 -16.06 15.03 7.65
N PHE A 281 -14.89 14.99 7.01
CA PHE A 281 -14.11 13.85 6.52
C PHE A 281 -14.59 13.18 5.22
N ARG A 282 -13.74 13.24 4.18
CA ARG A 282 -13.73 12.25 3.09
C ARG A 282 -13.77 10.86 3.77
N GLU A 283 -14.85 10.10 3.54
CA GLU A 283 -15.09 8.79 4.14
C GLU A 283 -13.80 7.95 4.18
N GLY A 284 -13.48 7.46 5.38
CA GLY A 284 -12.13 7.11 5.82
C GLY A 284 -11.36 6.13 4.91
N SER A 285 -10.25 6.64 4.40
CA SER A 285 -9.10 5.98 3.77
C SER A 285 -8.39 4.95 4.67
N LEU A 286 -9.07 4.24 5.57
CA LEU A 286 -8.43 3.34 6.56
C LEU A 286 -9.16 2.01 6.79
N ASP A 287 -10.39 1.86 6.30
CA ASP A 287 -11.22 0.65 6.45
C ASP A 287 -10.70 -0.60 5.73
N THR A 288 -9.51 -0.53 5.14
CA THR A 288 -8.97 -1.59 4.26
C THR A 288 -7.68 -2.21 4.76
N LEU A 289 -6.94 -1.52 5.65
CA LEU A 289 -5.99 -2.17 6.57
C LEU A 289 -6.69 -3.24 7.42
N THR A 290 -8.01 -3.12 7.62
CA THR A 290 -8.87 -4.05 8.36
C THR A 290 -9.55 -5.12 7.50
N SER A 291 -9.44 -5.06 6.17
CA SER A 291 -10.09 -6.05 5.28
C SER A 291 -9.43 -7.43 5.32
N ARG A 292 -8.15 -7.48 5.70
CA ARG A 292 -7.41 -8.71 5.94
C ARG A 292 -7.47 -9.05 7.43
N PRO A 293 -7.89 -10.27 7.81
CA PRO A 293 -7.80 -10.71 9.19
C PRO A 293 -6.37 -10.49 9.73
N PRO A 294 -6.18 -9.92 10.93
CA PRO A 294 -4.86 -9.58 11.46
C PRO A 294 -3.90 -10.77 11.58
N ASN A 295 -4.42 -11.99 11.69
CA ASN A 295 -3.65 -13.24 11.72
C ASN A 295 -3.28 -13.78 10.32
N LEU A 296 -3.80 -13.21 9.24
CA LEU A 296 -3.58 -13.73 7.89
C LEU A 296 -2.29 -13.18 7.27
N ARG A 297 -1.24 -14.01 7.26
CA ARG A 297 0.07 -13.65 6.68
C ARG A 297 0.12 -13.93 5.19
N LEU A 298 0.07 -12.87 4.38
CA LEU A 298 0.21 -12.97 2.91
C LEU A 298 1.66 -12.88 2.44
N GLY A 299 2.55 -12.32 3.27
CA GLY A 299 3.97 -12.14 2.95
C GLY A 299 4.24 -11.20 1.78
N MET A 300 3.36 -10.22 1.57
CA MET A 300 3.54 -9.17 0.55
C MET A 300 3.69 -7.78 1.14
N GLY A 301 3.41 -7.58 2.44
CA GLY A 301 3.45 -6.26 3.07
C GLY A 301 4.80 -5.56 2.88
N LEU A 302 5.91 -6.20 3.30
CA LEU A 302 7.25 -5.61 3.17
C LEU A 302 7.68 -5.37 1.71
N PRO A 303 7.60 -6.36 0.79
CA PRO A 303 7.91 -6.11 -0.61
C PRO A 303 7.07 -4.99 -1.25
N MET A 304 5.76 -4.95 -0.97
CA MET A 304 4.86 -3.90 -1.48
C MET A 304 5.22 -2.53 -0.91
N SER A 305 5.47 -2.44 0.40
CA SER A 305 5.89 -1.21 1.06
C SER A 305 7.18 -0.65 0.45
N ARG A 306 8.13 -1.52 0.09
CA ARG A 306 9.34 -1.12 -0.62
C ARG A 306 9.05 -0.59 -2.02
N VAL A 307 8.19 -1.26 -2.79
CA VAL A 307 7.78 -0.77 -4.12
C VAL A 307 7.15 0.62 -4.04
N TYR A 308 6.29 0.87 -3.04
CA TYR A 308 5.69 2.19 -2.81
C TYR A 308 6.73 3.26 -2.43
N ALA A 309 7.65 2.94 -1.53
CA ALA A 309 8.72 3.86 -1.13
C ALA A 309 9.61 4.22 -2.32
N GLU A 310 10.07 3.22 -3.07
CA GLU A 310 10.93 3.41 -4.24
C GLU A 310 10.21 4.12 -5.41
N TYR A 311 8.88 3.96 -5.54
CA TYR A 311 8.11 4.69 -6.54
C TYR A 311 8.25 6.20 -6.39
N TRP A 312 8.25 6.70 -5.15
CA TRP A 312 8.44 8.12 -4.84
C TRP A 312 9.90 8.49 -4.52
N ALA A 313 10.86 7.78 -5.11
CA ALA A 313 12.29 8.01 -4.95
C ALA A 313 12.78 7.98 -3.48
N GLY A 314 12.08 7.21 -2.64
CA GLY A 314 12.48 6.85 -1.29
C GLY A 314 13.17 5.48 -1.23
N SER A 315 13.35 4.96 -0.01
CA SER A 315 13.87 3.62 0.25
C SER A 315 13.24 3.02 1.50
N LEU A 316 13.27 1.69 1.59
CA LEU A 316 12.89 0.94 2.79
C LEU A 316 13.98 -0.10 3.08
N GLU A 317 14.63 0.05 4.22
CA GLU A 317 15.72 -0.82 4.69
C GLU A 317 15.35 -1.45 6.03
N LEU A 318 15.84 -2.67 6.28
CA LEU A 318 15.55 -3.43 7.49
C LEU A 318 16.87 -3.93 8.10
N HIS A 319 17.07 -3.67 9.38
CA HIS A 319 18.17 -4.20 10.19
C HIS A 319 17.61 -5.12 11.26
N SER A 320 17.81 -6.42 11.07
CA SER A 320 17.40 -7.45 12.03
C SER A 320 18.51 -7.71 13.03
N LEU A 321 18.17 -7.61 14.31
CA LEU A 321 18.99 -8.07 15.43
C LEU A 321 18.37 -9.36 15.96
N GLU A 322 18.78 -10.50 15.39
CA GLU A 322 18.25 -11.82 15.76
C GLU A 322 18.38 -12.08 17.27
N GLY A 323 17.27 -12.43 17.91
CA GLY A 323 17.13 -12.57 19.36
C GLY A 323 16.65 -11.30 20.07
N TYR A 324 16.75 -10.13 19.44
CA TYR A 324 16.34 -8.85 20.02
C TYR A 324 15.11 -8.27 19.33
N GLY A 325 15.23 -7.84 18.07
CA GLY A 325 14.22 -7.01 17.40
C GLY A 325 14.61 -6.58 15.98
N VAL A 326 13.82 -5.68 15.39
CA VAL A 326 14.05 -5.16 14.04
C VAL A 326 13.98 -3.64 14.03
N ASP A 327 14.92 -3.01 13.34
CA ASP A 327 14.84 -1.61 12.95
C ASP A 327 14.48 -1.49 11.46
N ALA A 328 13.35 -0.87 11.17
CA ALA A 328 12.92 -0.53 9.82
C ALA A 328 13.13 0.95 9.53
N PHE A 329 13.94 1.26 8.52
CA PHE A 329 14.22 2.62 8.07
C PHE A 329 13.47 2.90 6.77
N LEU A 330 12.45 3.74 6.86
CA LEU A 330 11.72 4.28 5.73
C LEU A 330 12.24 5.68 5.43
N GLN A 331 12.85 5.87 4.27
CA GLN A 331 13.19 7.19 3.74
C GLN A 331 12.17 7.57 2.67
N ILE A 332 11.55 8.74 2.80
CA ILE A 332 10.67 9.31 1.78
C ILE A 332 11.27 10.60 1.23
N SER A 333 11.15 10.79 -0.08
CA SER A 333 11.46 12.08 -0.70
C SER A 333 10.27 13.01 -0.53
N LYS A 334 10.50 14.26 -0.10
CA LYS A 334 9.44 15.27 -0.13
C LYS A 334 9.02 15.46 -1.60
N LEU A 335 7.71 15.43 -1.86
CA LEU A 335 7.17 15.48 -3.22
C LEU A 335 7.56 16.80 -3.90
N GLY A 336 8.00 16.74 -5.16
CA GLY A 336 8.54 17.88 -5.91
C GLY A 336 10.06 18.00 -5.91
N ASN A 337 10.78 17.30 -5.03
CA ASN A 337 12.26 17.28 -5.05
C ASN A 337 12.85 16.30 -6.07
N LYS A 338 12.12 15.21 -6.35
CA LYS A 338 12.50 14.16 -7.30
C LYS A 338 11.25 13.68 -8.04
N ASN A 339 11.43 13.28 -9.29
CA ASN A 339 10.39 12.63 -10.08
C ASN A 339 10.14 11.21 -9.57
N GLU A 340 8.91 10.73 -9.79
CA GLU A 340 8.54 9.34 -9.60
C GLU A 340 9.43 8.40 -10.43
N GLN A 341 9.75 7.24 -9.87
CA GLN A 341 10.58 6.24 -10.52
C GLN A 341 9.66 5.25 -11.23
N VAL A 342 9.53 5.39 -12.55
CA VAL A 342 8.73 4.51 -13.42
C VAL A 342 9.66 3.61 -14.23
N THR A 343 9.28 2.34 -14.40
CA THR A 343 9.99 1.46 -15.34
C THR A 343 9.81 2.01 -16.75
N THR A 344 10.91 2.44 -17.38
CA THR A 344 10.88 2.95 -18.76
C THR A 344 10.90 1.81 -19.77
N ARG A 345 10.38 2.04 -20.96
CA ARG A 345 10.46 1.06 -22.07
C ARG A 345 11.92 0.69 -22.36
N ALA A 346 12.84 1.66 -22.29
CA ALA A 346 14.27 1.42 -22.42
C ALA A 346 14.82 0.47 -21.33
N SER A 347 14.33 0.55 -20.09
CA SER A 347 14.73 -0.39 -19.02
C SER A 347 14.08 -1.78 -19.13
N ILE A 348 12.95 -1.91 -19.84
CA ILE A 348 12.31 -3.22 -20.13
C ILE A 348 13.03 -3.91 -21.29
N ASP A 349 13.40 -3.14 -22.32
CA ASP A 349 14.05 -3.65 -23.54
C ASP A 349 15.56 -3.93 -23.36
N ALA A 350 16.16 -3.53 -22.23
CA ALA A 350 17.59 -3.71 -21.92
C ALA A 350 17.92 -5.04 -21.21
N VAL A 351 16.93 -5.92 -21.01
CA VAL A 351 17.08 -7.23 -20.33
C VAL A 351 17.09 -8.38 -21.34
#